data_AF-A0A167LY52-F1
#
_entry.id   AF-A0A167LY52-F1
#
_cell.length_a   1.000
_cell.length_b   1.000
_cell.length_c   1.000
_cell.angle_alpha   90.00
_cell.angle_beta   90.00
_cell.angle_gamma   90.00
#
_symmetry.space_group_name_H-M   'P 1'
#
loop_
_entity.id
_entity.type
_entity.pdbx_description
1 polymer ?
#
loop_
_entity_poly.entity_id
_entity_poly.type
_entity_poly.pdbx_seq_one_letter_code
_entity_poly.pdbx_strand_id
1 'polypeptide(L)'
;MPFLIVILLIHCLVICFILAAIINGHNLTKLEEKIRGIFIKPKVDEEVPNALYDEAYEIVMDLGKALELDNDTTKHDAVQLALKRVEGFRDDSKDYQIKSKDDKPEKGKLKVVK
;
A
#
# COMPACT_ATOMS: atom_id res chain seq x y z
N MET A 1 -36.98 22.71 -21.57
CA MET A 1 -37.00 21.39 -20.89
C MET A 1 -35.90 20.44 -21.37
N PRO A 2 -35.73 20.11 -22.67
CA PRO A 2 -34.70 19.15 -23.08
C PRO A 2 -33.26 19.69 -22.92
N PHE A 3 -33.04 20.98 -23.18
CA PHE A 3 -31.71 21.59 -23.07
C PHE A 3 -31.13 21.56 -21.64
N LEU A 4 -31.95 21.70 -20.60
CA LEU A 4 -31.48 21.60 -19.21
C LEU A 4 -31.01 20.18 -18.85
N ILE A 5 -31.69 19.17 -19.39
CA ILE A 5 -31.34 17.76 -19.20
C ILE A 5 -30.02 17.46 -19.91
N VAL A 6 -29.85 17.95 -21.14
CA VAL A 6 -28.61 17.79 -21.91
C VAL A 6 -27.44 18.47 -21.20
N ILE A 7 -27.63 19.69 -20.69
CA ILE A 7 -26.61 20.41 -19.91
C ILE A 7 -26.25 19.64 -18.64
N LEU A 8 -27.24 19.11 -17.92
CA LEU A 8 -27.00 18.33 -16.69
C LEU A 8 -26.22 17.05 -16.97
N LEU A 9 -26.55 16.33 -18.05
CA LEU A 9 -25.82 15.13 -18.47
C LEU A 9 -24.36 15.42 -18.82
N ILE A 10 -24.09 16.54 -19.51
CA ILE A 10 -22.71 16.96 -19.82
C ILE A 10 -21.92 17.24 -18.54
N HIS A 11 -22.52 17.91 -17.55
CA HIS A 11 -21.86 18.18 -16.27
C HIS A 11 -21.57 16.89 -15.49
N CYS A 12 -22.50 15.93 -15.49
CA CYS A 12 -22.25 14.62 -14.88
C CYS A 12 -21.05 13.90 -15.52
N LEU A 13 -20.95 13.92 -16.85
CA LEU A 13 -19.83 13.29 -17.55
C LEU A 13 -18.49 13.95 -17.22
N VAL A 14 -18.45 15.28 -17.14
CA VAL A 14 -17.24 16.03 -16.76
C VAL A 14 -16.81 15.69 -15.33
N ILE A 15 -17.76 15.60 -14.40
CA ILE A 15 -17.48 15.23 -13.00
C ILE A 15 -16.96 13.80 -12.91
N CYS A 16 -17.58 12.85 -13.64
CA CYS A 16 -17.09 11.47 -13.72
C CYS A 16 -15.66 11.40 -14.27
N PHE A 17 -15.32 12.23 -15.26
CA PHE A 17 -13.98 12.26 -15.85
C PHE A 17 -12.95 12.83 -14.87
N ILE A 18 -13.30 13.88 -14.12
CA ILE A 18 -12.46 14.42 -13.04
C ILE A 18 -12.22 13.36 -11.96
N LEU A 19 -13.28 12.69 -11.48
CA LEU A 19 -13.15 11.62 -10.49
C LEU A 19 -12.29 10.46 -11.01
N ALA A 20 -12.47 10.06 -12.27
CA ALA A 20 -11.65 9.02 -12.89
C ALA A 20 -10.18 9.45 -13.03
N ALA A 21 -9.89 10.71 -13.34
CA ALA A 21 -8.53 11.24 -13.39
C ALA A 21 -7.86 11.27 -12.00
N ILE A 22 -8.63 11.58 -10.94
CA ILE A 22 -8.19 11.51 -9.54
C ILE A 22 -7.88 10.07 -9.14
N ILE A 23 -8.73 9.11 -9.51
CA ILE A 23 -8.56 7.67 -9.19
C ILE A 23 -7.39 7.07 -9.97
N ASN A 24 -7.27 7.38 -11.27
CA ASN A 24 -6.20 6.88 -12.13
C ASN A 24 -4.86 7.64 -11.97
N GLY A 25 -4.80 8.66 -11.11
CA GLY A 25 -3.55 9.36 -10.77
C GLY A 25 -2.91 10.12 -11.94
N HIS A 26 -3.72 10.67 -12.86
CA HIS A 26 -3.17 11.42 -13.99
C HIS A 26 -2.76 12.83 -13.54
N ASN A 27 -1.45 13.04 -13.34
CA ASN A 27 -0.81 14.31 -13.00
C ASN A 27 -1.56 15.16 -11.96
N LEU A 28 -1.40 14.77 -10.69
CA LEU A 28 -1.72 15.60 -9.55
C LEU A 28 -1.06 16.97 -9.73
N THR A 29 -1.88 17.99 -9.95
CA THR A 29 -1.39 19.37 -9.96
C THR A 29 -0.88 19.63 -8.54
N LYS A 30 0.30 20.24 -8.34
CA LYS A 30 0.95 20.40 -7.00
C LYS A 30 0.04 20.88 -5.86
N LEU A 31 -1.07 21.54 -6.18
CA LEU A 31 -2.10 21.96 -5.23
C LEU A 31 -2.96 20.79 -4.70
N GLU A 32 -3.31 19.86 -5.58
CA GLU A 32 -4.06 18.65 -5.23
C GLU A 32 -3.22 17.73 -4.32
N GLU A 33 -1.92 17.60 -4.58
CA GLU A 33 -0.98 16.88 -3.71
C GLU A 33 -0.90 17.53 -2.32
N LYS A 34 -0.94 18.86 -2.23
CA LYS A 34 -0.92 19.61 -0.96
C LYS A 34 -2.22 19.46 -0.17
N ILE A 35 -3.37 19.47 -0.85
CA ILE A 35 -4.69 19.25 -0.23
C ILE A 35 -4.81 17.79 0.21
N ARG A 36 -4.33 16.85 -0.63
CA ARG A 36 -4.23 15.43 -0.29
C ARG A 36 -3.34 15.26 0.92
N GLY A 37 -2.17 15.87 1.01
CA GLY A 37 -1.28 15.79 2.18
C GLY A 37 -1.87 16.32 3.50
N ILE A 38 -2.83 17.26 3.44
CA ILE A 38 -3.54 17.77 4.62
C ILE A 38 -4.73 16.88 4.99
N PHE A 39 -5.46 16.34 4.00
CA PHE A 39 -6.73 15.64 4.21
C PHE A 39 -6.59 14.11 4.27
N ILE A 40 -5.71 13.55 3.44
CA ILE A 40 -5.31 12.16 3.40
C ILE A 40 -3.85 12.17 3.84
N LYS A 41 -3.59 11.92 5.13
CA LYS A 41 -2.23 11.66 5.61
C LYS A 41 -1.61 10.68 4.60
N PRO A 42 -0.64 11.11 3.78
CA PRO A 42 -0.11 10.22 2.76
C PRO A 42 0.34 9.01 3.56
N LYS A 43 -0.03 7.81 3.09
CA LYS A 43 0.85 6.68 3.34
C LYS A 43 2.14 7.11 2.67
N VAL A 44 2.97 7.83 3.44
CA VAL A 44 4.39 7.91 3.17
C VAL A 44 4.73 6.45 2.93
N ASP A 45 5.36 6.17 1.80
CA ASP A 45 6.05 4.90 1.61
C ASP A 45 7.04 4.81 2.77
N GLU A 46 6.54 4.35 3.92
CA GLU A 46 7.35 3.94 5.04
C GLU A 46 8.10 2.75 4.47
N GLU A 47 9.38 2.99 4.14
CA GLU A 47 10.29 1.96 3.68
C GLU A 47 10.18 0.80 4.67
N VAL A 48 9.43 -0.23 4.26
CA VAL A 48 9.36 -1.47 5.02
C VAL A 48 10.80 -1.97 5.10
N PRO A 49 11.32 -2.24 6.32
CA PRO A 49 12.69 -2.66 6.49
C PRO A 49 13.04 -3.78 5.51
N ASN A 50 14.21 -3.68 4.87
CA ASN A 50 14.67 -4.69 3.92
C ASN A 50 14.59 -6.11 4.50
N ALA A 51 14.81 -6.27 5.81
CA ALA A 51 14.66 -7.56 6.49
C ALA A 51 13.24 -8.17 6.39
N LEU A 52 12.18 -7.37 6.48
CA LEU A 52 10.80 -7.87 6.32
C LEU A 52 10.49 -8.21 4.86
N TYR A 53 11.10 -7.48 3.91
CA TYR A 53 11.00 -7.80 2.49
C TYR A 53 11.74 -9.09 2.15
N ASP A 54 12.96 -9.25 2.66
CA ASP A 54 13.78 -10.45 2.46
C ASP A 54 13.09 -11.68 3.05
N GLU A 55 12.53 -11.56 4.26
CA GLU A 55 11.78 -12.65 4.89
C GLU A 55 10.52 -13.02 4.09
N ALA A 56 9.74 -12.03 3.63
CA ALA A 56 8.58 -12.28 2.77
C ALA A 56 8.98 -12.97 1.46
N TYR A 57 10.11 -12.56 0.86
CA TYR A 57 10.64 -13.15 -0.36
C TYR A 57 11.03 -14.61 -0.18
N GLU A 58 11.72 -14.94 0.92
CA GLU A 58 12.08 -16.32 1.25
C GLU A 58 10.85 -17.21 1.43
N ILE A 59 9.83 -16.72 2.13
CA ILE A 59 8.58 -17.48 2.34
C ILE A 59 7.89 -17.79 1.01
N VAL A 60 7.83 -16.82 0.10
CA VAL A 60 7.24 -17.01 -1.24
C VAL A 60 8.06 -18.01 -2.07
N MET A 61 9.39 -17.92 -2.01
CA MET A 61 10.26 -18.84 -2.72
C MET A 61 10.13 -20.28 -2.20
N ASP A 62 10.00 -20.46 -0.89
CA ASP A 62 9.81 -21.78 -0.30
C ASP A 62 8.42 -22.36 -0.61
N LEU A 63 7.38 -21.52 -0.69
CA LEU A 63 6.08 -21.91 -1.20
C LEU A 63 6.16 -22.33 -2.68
N GLY A 64 6.91 -21.59 -3.50
CA GLY A 64 7.14 -21.93 -4.91
C GLY A 64 7.77 -23.33 -5.05
N LYS A 65 8.85 -23.59 -4.31
CA LYS A 65 9.49 -24.92 -4.28
C LYS A 65 8.53 -26.02 -3.80
N ALA A 66 7.69 -25.72 -2.80
CA ALA A 66 6.70 -26.68 -2.30
C ALA A 66 5.67 -27.06 -3.36
N LEU A 67 5.22 -26.09 -4.17
CA LEU A 67 4.24 -26.31 -5.25
C LEU A 67 4.81 -27.08 -6.44
N GLU A 68 6.12 -27.01 -6.66
CA GLU A 68 6.84 -27.76 -7.71
C GLU A 68 7.06 -29.23 -7.35
N LEU A 69 6.68 -29.68 -6.15
CA LEU A 69 6.84 -31.08 -5.75
C LEU A 69 5.87 -32.01 -6.50
N ASP A 70 6.43 -33.03 -7.14
CA ASP A 70 5.67 -34.05 -7.88
C ASP A 70 4.82 -34.94 -6.96
N ASN A 71 5.27 -35.17 -5.72
CA ASN A 71 4.56 -35.98 -4.76
C ASN A 71 3.49 -35.16 -4.01
N ASP A 72 2.22 -35.53 -4.18
CA ASP A 72 1.07 -34.83 -3.60
C ASP A 72 1.08 -34.77 -2.06
N THR A 73 1.53 -35.83 -1.36
CA THR A 73 1.58 -35.80 0.11
C THR A 73 2.67 -34.88 0.61
N THR A 74 3.86 -34.96 0.03
CA THR A 74 5.00 -34.09 0.39
C THR A 74 4.73 -32.63 0.03
N LYS A 75 4.08 -32.38 -1.10
CA LYS A 75 3.62 -31.04 -1.52
C LYS A 75 2.65 -30.44 -0.52
N HIS A 76 1.64 -31.21 -0.10
CA HIS A 76 0.67 -30.73 0.89
C HIS A 76 1.34 -30.34 2.21
N ASP A 77 2.23 -31.20 2.73
CA ASP A 77 2.96 -30.92 3.97
C ASP A 77 3.88 -29.71 3.85
N ALA A 78 4.59 -29.57 2.72
CA ALA A 78 5.46 -28.44 2.44
C ALA A 78 4.69 -27.12 2.29
N VAL A 79 3.51 -27.15 1.64
CA VAL A 79 2.62 -25.98 1.54
C VAL A 79 2.07 -25.60 2.91
N GLN A 80 1.68 -26.56 3.74
CA GLN A 80 1.25 -26.27 5.12
C GLN A 80 2.37 -25.62 5.95
N LEU A 81 3.61 -26.09 5.80
CA LEU A 81 4.75 -25.50 6.47
C LEU A 81 5.00 -24.04 6.02
N ALA A 82 4.91 -23.77 4.71
CA ALA A 82 5.03 -22.42 4.17
C ALA A 82 3.90 -21.51 4.67
N LEU A 83 2.66 -22.00 4.72
CA LEU A 83 1.52 -21.26 5.29
C LEU A 83 1.75 -20.92 6.76
N LYS A 84 2.27 -21.85 7.58
CA LYS A 84 2.61 -21.58 8.98
C LYS A 84 3.67 -20.46 9.11
N ARG A 85 4.62 -20.38 8.19
CA ARG A 85 5.60 -19.28 8.15
C ARG A 85 4.98 -17.95 7.74
N VAL A 86 4.02 -17.95 6.80
CA VAL A 86 3.22 -16.76 6.47
C VAL A 86 2.45 -16.27 7.71
N GLU A 87 1.88 -17.17 8.50
CA GLU A 87 1.17 -16.81 9.73
C GLU A 87 2.09 -16.17 10.76
N GLY A 88 3.28 -16.76 10.98
CA GLY A 88 4.31 -16.19 11.86
C GLY A 88 4.75 -14.80 11.39
N PHE A 89 5.12 -14.66 10.12
CA PHE A 89 5.50 -13.36 9.53
C PHE A 89 4.39 -12.32 9.66
N ARG A 90 3.12 -12.70 9.47
CA ARG A 90 1.97 -11.81 9.62
C ARG A 90 1.81 -11.35 11.07
N ASP A 91 2.08 -12.20 12.04
CA ASP A 91 1.98 -11.84 13.45
C ASP A 91 3.16 -10.96 13.89
N ASP A 92 4.37 -11.25 13.44
CA ASP A 92 5.57 -10.46 13.74
C ASP A 92 5.54 -9.07 13.06
N SER A 93 4.96 -8.97 11.87
CA SER A 93 4.81 -7.68 11.16
C SER A 93 3.67 -6.80 11.70
N LYS A 94 2.75 -7.32 12.52
CA LYS A 94 1.71 -6.50 13.19
C LYS A 94 2.32 -5.51 14.16
N ASP A 95 3.37 -5.89 14.90
CA ASP A 95 4.05 -4.98 15.82
C ASP A 95 4.71 -3.80 15.10
N TYR A 96 5.13 -4.01 13.85
CA TYR A 96 5.65 -2.94 12.98
C TYR A 96 4.54 -1.97 12.53
N GLN A 97 3.38 -2.50 12.14
CA GLN A 97 2.19 -1.71 11.79
C GLN A 97 1.65 -0.88 12.97
N ILE A 98 1.91 -1.31 14.21
CA ILE A 98 1.47 -0.63 15.44
C ILE A 98 2.50 0.44 15.85
N LYS A 99 3.81 0.13 15.87
CA LYS A 99 4.87 1.10 16.25
C LYS A 99 4.99 2.30 15.31
N SER A 100 4.73 2.12 14.01
CA SER A 100 4.66 3.23 13.03
C SER A 100 3.66 4.34 13.44
N LYS A 101 2.64 4.01 14.26
CA LYS A 101 1.66 5.00 14.72
C LYS A 101 2.14 5.87 15.90
N ASP A 102 3.07 5.40 16.73
CA ASP A 102 3.39 6.02 18.02
C ASP A 102 4.76 6.73 18.10
N ASP A 103 5.72 6.44 17.21
CA ASP A 103 7.02 7.13 17.22
C ASP A 103 7.01 8.41 16.35
N LYS A 104 6.44 9.49 16.90
CA LYS A 104 6.83 10.86 16.53
C LYS A 104 8.00 11.32 17.42
N PRO A 105 9.25 11.46 16.92
CA PRO A 105 10.21 12.31 17.56
C PRO A 105 9.89 13.78 17.21
N GLU A 106 9.78 14.56 18.28
CA GLU A 106 9.56 15.99 18.30
C GLU A 106 10.61 16.74 17.46
N LYS A 107 10.16 17.79 16.75
CA LYS A 107 10.97 18.62 15.85
C LYS A 107 12.19 19.23 16.56
N GLY A 108 13.36 18.62 16.38
CA GLY A 108 14.65 19.23 16.67
C GLY A 108 14.98 20.34 15.67
N LYS A 109 14.86 21.61 16.09
CA LYS A 109 15.29 22.79 15.34
C LYS A 109 16.80 22.72 15.06
N LEU A 110 17.21 22.44 13.82
CA LEU A 110 18.59 22.66 13.39
C LEU A 110 18.80 24.15 13.09
N LYS A 111 19.54 24.81 13.97
CA LYS A 111 19.99 26.20 13.84
C LYS A 111 21.14 26.23 12.82
N VAL A 112 20.92 26.87 11.68
CA VAL A 112 21.98 27.14 10.68
C VAL A 112 22.96 28.14 11.29
N VAL A 113 24.22 27.72 11.45
CA VAL A 113 25.32 28.62 11.77
C VAL A 113 25.94 29.08 10.45
N LYS A 114 26.08 30.40 10.31
CA LYS A 114 26.59 31.09 9.13
C LYS A 114 28.12 31.15 9.16
#